data_AF-A0A6I3KHF9-F1
#
_entry.id   AF-A0A6I3KHF9-F1
#
_cell.length_a   1.000
_cell.length_b   1.000
_cell.length_c   1.000
_cell.angle_alpha   90.00
_cell.angle_beta   90.00
_cell.angle_gamma   90.00
#
_symmetry.space_group_name_H-M   'P 1'
#
loop_
_entity.id
_entity.type
_entity.pdbx_description
1 polymer ?
#
loop_
_entity_poly.entity_id
_entity_poly.type
_entity_poly.pdbx_seq_one_letter_code
_entity_poly.pdbx_strand_id
1 'polypeptide(L)'
;MGIMKKIRKARREARAEVKAAKTRAKAEVKAADKAKHRQQKLLAKQEKALIKSEEKGLKNRRKHEYKMAKKELERIKEGRLNKNNVKRYAGALRTAAPLLLPLIYRGITVAQREVEKKRAHKAGVSAEQLASFSGHGAPLKARTAGIRNSLKDAQLPAGFKRDVKERLNELDSAIDNAEYMTEQQRQRAHRSISGEIDSLNDEIQSKLGA
;
A
#
# COMPACT_ATOMS: atom_id res chain seq x y z
N MET A 1 -79.85 -69.16 -53.65
CA MET A 1 -79.64 -68.84 -52.21
C MET A 1 -80.55 -67.67 -51.79
N GLY A 2 -81.46 -67.89 -50.82
CA GLY A 2 -82.54 -66.93 -50.49
C GLY A 2 -82.11 -65.64 -49.78
N ILE A 3 -82.77 -64.53 -50.13
CA ILE A 3 -82.52 -63.14 -49.69
C ILE A 3 -82.55 -62.99 -48.15
N MET A 4 -83.48 -63.67 -47.47
CA MET A 4 -83.61 -63.63 -46.02
C MET A 4 -82.40 -64.20 -45.27
N LYS A 5 -81.71 -65.21 -45.83
CA LYS A 5 -80.47 -65.74 -45.24
C LYS A 5 -79.32 -64.73 -45.35
N LYS A 6 -79.25 -63.96 -46.44
CA LYS A 6 -78.25 -62.89 -46.64
C LYS A 6 -78.44 -61.73 -45.64
N ILE A 7 -79.67 -61.27 -45.43
CA ILE A 7 -79.99 -60.19 -44.47
C ILE A 7 -79.64 -60.60 -43.03
N ARG A 8 -79.97 -61.83 -42.63
CA ARG A 8 -79.61 -62.35 -41.30
C ARG A 8 -78.10 -62.49 -41.10
N LYS A 9 -77.34 -62.85 -42.14
CA LYS A 9 -75.88 -62.90 -42.13
C LYS A 9 -75.28 -61.50 -41.98
N ALA A 10 -75.70 -60.54 -42.80
CA ALA A 10 -75.26 -59.14 -42.71
C ALA A 10 -75.55 -58.51 -41.33
N ARG A 11 -76.72 -58.79 -40.72
CA ARG A 11 -77.04 -58.30 -39.37
C ARG A 11 -76.16 -58.93 -38.29
N ARG A 12 -75.72 -60.19 -38.46
CA ARG A 12 -74.81 -60.86 -37.53
C ARG A 12 -73.39 -60.29 -37.65
N GLU A 13 -72.93 -60.05 -38.88
CA GLU A 13 -71.64 -59.40 -39.17
C GLU A 13 -71.60 -57.98 -38.61
N ALA A 14 -72.60 -57.15 -38.90
CA ALA A 14 -72.71 -55.79 -38.33
C ALA A 14 -72.76 -55.79 -36.80
N ARG A 15 -73.46 -56.74 -36.17
CA ARG A 15 -73.46 -56.89 -34.70
C ARG A 15 -72.10 -57.33 -34.15
N ALA A 16 -71.38 -58.19 -34.87
CA ALA A 16 -70.04 -58.63 -34.50
C ALA A 16 -69.04 -57.46 -34.62
N GLU A 17 -69.13 -56.67 -35.69
CA GLU A 17 -68.33 -55.46 -35.90
C GLU A 17 -68.59 -54.40 -34.84
N VAL A 18 -69.84 -54.11 -34.51
CA VAL A 18 -70.20 -53.17 -33.43
C VAL A 18 -69.68 -53.66 -32.07
N LYS A 19 -69.77 -54.97 -31.79
CA LYS A 19 -69.19 -55.54 -30.57
C LYS A 19 -67.67 -55.44 -30.57
N ALA A 20 -67.00 -55.73 -31.69
CA ALA A 20 -65.55 -55.61 -31.83
C ALA A 20 -65.09 -54.16 -31.67
N ALA A 21 -65.76 -53.21 -32.30
CA ALA A 21 -65.52 -51.77 -32.16
C ALA A 21 -65.71 -51.33 -30.70
N LYS A 22 -66.78 -51.78 -30.03
CA LYS A 22 -67.03 -51.49 -28.61
C LYS A 22 -65.94 -52.09 -27.70
N THR A 23 -65.44 -53.29 -28.00
CA THR A 23 -64.33 -53.89 -27.23
C THR A 23 -63.01 -53.16 -27.46
N ARG A 24 -62.72 -52.74 -28.69
CA ARG A 24 -61.53 -51.94 -29.03
C ARG A 24 -61.58 -50.59 -28.33
N ALA A 25 -62.68 -49.85 -28.44
CA ALA A 25 -62.87 -48.57 -27.75
C ALA A 25 -62.73 -48.72 -26.22
N LYS A 26 -63.31 -49.77 -25.62
CA LYS A 26 -63.12 -50.04 -24.18
C LYS A 26 -61.67 -50.38 -23.82
N ALA A 27 -60.96 -51.11 -24.68
CA ALA A 27 -59.55 -51.45 -24.48
C ALA A 27 -58.65 -50.21 -24.61
N GLU A 28 -58.92 -49.35 -25.60
CA GLU A 28 -58.22 -48.09 -25.83
C GLU A 28 -58.42 -47.11 -24.67
N VAL A 29 -59.66 -46.93 -24.18
CA VAL A 29 -59.93 -46.10 -23.00
C VAL A 29 -59.19 -46.64 -21.78
N LYS A 30 -59.26 -47.96 -21.52
CA LYS A 30 -58.51 -48.56 -20.39
C LYS A 30 -57.00 -48.41 -20.54
N ALA A 31 -56.46 -48.51 -21.77
CA ALA A 31 -55.04 -48.32 -22.03
C ALA A 31 -54.62 -46.85 -21.85
N ALA A 32 -55.44 -45.91 -22.32
CA ALA A 32 -55.25 -44.48 -22.14
C ALA A 32 -55.31 -44.07 -20.67
N ASP A 33 -56.28 -44.60 -19.89
CA ASP A 33 -56.38 -44.33 -18.45
C ASP A 33 -55.16 -44.86 -17.69
N LYS A 34 -54.70 -46.08 -18.03
CA LYS A 34 -53.45 -46.63 -17.47
C LYS A 34 -52.22 -45.79 -17.86
N ALA A 35 -52.16 -45.28 -19.09
CA ALA A 35 -51.07 -44.42 -19.55
C ALA A 35 -51.09 -43.07 -18.81
N LYS A 36 -52.25 -42.42 -18.69
CA LYS A 36 -52.44 -41.18 -17.93
C LYS A 36 -52.06 -41.37 -16.46
N HIS A 37 -52.51 -42.44 -15.82
CA HIS A 37 -52.14 -42.73 -14.43
C HIS A 37 -50.63 -42.95 -14.25
N ARG A 38 -49.96 -43.65 -15.20
CA ARG A 38 -48.50 -43.78 -15.19
C ARG A 38 -47.80 -42.43 -15.37
N GLN A 39 -48.27 -41.61 -16.29
CA GLN A 39 -47.75 -40.26 -16.51
C GLN A 39 -47.89 -39.39 -15.27
N GLN A 40 -49.08 -39.33 -14.66
CA GLN A 40 -49.33 -38.59 -13.42
C GLN A 40 -48.43 -39.08 -12.28
N LYS A 41 -48.21 -40.40 -12.15
CA LYS A 41 -47.30 -40.96 -11.14
C LYS A 41 -45.84 -40.55 -11.38
N LEU A 42 -45.40 -40.45 -12.63
CA LEU A 42 -44.05 -39.99 -12.97
C LEU A 42 -43.91 -38.49 -12.70
N LEU A 43 -44.90 -37.68 -13.08
CA LEU A 43 -44.93 -36.25 -12.79
C LEU A 43 -44.89 -35.98 -11.29
N ALA A 44 -45.73 -36.65 -10.50
CA ALA A 44 -45.72 -36.52 -9.05
C ALA A 44 -44.39 -36.94 -8.40
N LYS A 45 -43.67 -37.92 -8.98
CA LYS A 45 -42.32 -38.27 -8.52
C LYS A 45 -41.29 -37.18 -8.86
N GLN A 46 -41.37 -36.60 -10.06
CA GLN A 46 -40.49 -35.52 -10.48
C GLN A 46 -40.72 -34.25 -9.65
N GLU A 47 -41.98 -33.85 -9.43
CA GLU A 47 -42.36 -32.74 -8.56
C GLU A 47 -41.81 -32.92 -7.14
N LYS A 48 -41.99 -34.11 -6.54
CA LYS A 48 -41.43 -34.42 -5.22
C LYS A 48 -39.90 -34.36 -5.20
N ALA A 49 -39.23 -34.82 -6.25
CA ALA A 49 -37.77 -34.76 -6.35
C ALA A 49 -37.28 -33.31 -6.48
N LEU A 50 -37.99 -32.50 -7.28
CA LEU A 50 -37.71 -31.07 -7.46
C LEU A 50 -37.86 -30.32 -6.15
N ILE A 51 -39.02 -30.45 -5.47
CA ILE A 51 -39.26 -29.82 -4.16
C ILE A 51 -38.17 -30.20 -3.16
N LYS A 52 -37.80 -31.48 -3.07
CA LYS A 52 -36.74 -31.94 -2.17
C LYS A 52 -35.37 -31.34 -2.52
N SER A 53 -35.08 -31.13 -3.80
CA SER A 53 -33.83 -30.49 -4.25
C SER A 53 -33.81 -29.01 -3.91
N GLU A 54 -34.94 -28.32 -4.08
CA GLU A 54 -35.10 -26.90 -3.75
C GLU A 54 -35.01 -26.68 -2.24
N GLU A 55 -35.67 -27.50 -1.43
CA GLU A 55 -35.57 -27.46 0.03
C GLU A 55 -34.12 -27.63 0.51
N LYS A 56 -33.38 -28.57 -0.09
CA LYS A 56 -31.95 -28.76 0.22
C LYS A 56 -31.13 -27.54 -0.19
N GLY A 57 -31.38 -26.99 -1.38
CA GLY A 57 -30.73 -25.77 -1.85
C GLY A 57 -30.98 -24.59 -0.92
N LEU A 58 -32.24 -24.35 -0.54
CA LEU A 58 -32.65 -23.33 0.41
C LEU A 58 -32.02 -23.54 1.79
N LYS A 59 -31.96 -24.78 2.29
CA LYS A 59 -31.28 -25.09 3.56
C LYS A 59 -29.79 -24.77 3.50
N ASN A 60 -29.12 -25.09 2.40
CA ASN A 60 -27.71 -24.80 2.23
C ASN A 60 -27.44 -23.29 2.12
N ARG A 61 -28.29 -22.56 1.38
CA ARG A 61 -28.24 -21.09 1.32
C ARG A 61 -28.42 -20.46 2.71
N ARG A 62 -29.47 -20.84 3.45
CA ARG A 62 -29.69 -20.36 4.83
C ARG A 62 -28.50 -20.66 5.75
N LYS A 63 -27.88 -21.85 5.65
CA LYS A 63 -26.68 -22.18 6.43
C LYS A 63 -25.48 -21.31 6.05
N HIS A 64 -25.30 -21.03 4.76
CA HIS A 64 -24.22 -20.17 4.28
C HIS A 64 -24.43 -18.73 4.74
N GLU A 65 -25.62 -18.19 4.55
CA GLU A 65 -26.03 -16.85 5.01
C GLU A 65 -25.83 -16.71 6.52
N TYR A 66 -26.28 -17.69 7.31
CA TYR A 66 -26.07 -17.69 8.76
C TYR A 66 -24.58 -17.69 9.13
N LYS A 67 -23.75 -18.51 8.44
CA LYS A 67 -22.30 -18.52 8.66
C LYS A 67 -21.66 -17.18 8.32
N MET A 68 -22.08 -16.56 7.21
CA MET A 68 -21.57 -15.26 6.80
C MET A 68 -21.98 -14.16 7.78
N ALA A 69 -23.24 -14.14 8.20
CA ALA A 69 -23.74 -13.22 9.22
C ALA A 69 -23.00 -13.39 10.55
N LYS A 70 -22.76 -14.64 10.98
CA LYS A 70 -22.00 -14.93 12.20
C LYS A 70 -20.55 -14.42 12.09
N LYS A 71 -19.88 -14.68 10.95
CA LYS A 71 -18.53 -14.16 10.70
C LYS A 71 -18.47 -12.64 10.68
N GLU A 72 -19.47 -11.99 10.09
CA GLU A 72 -19.52 -10.53 10.05
C GLU A 72 -19.76 -9.95 11.45
N LEU A 73 -20.62 -10.57 12.24
CA LEU A 73 -20.83 -10.21 13.64
C LEU A 73 -19.55 -10.42 14.47
N GLU A 74 -18.85 -11.54 14.29
CA GLU A 74 -17.54 -11.77 14.91
C GLU A 74 -16.53 -10.70 14.49
N ARG A 75 -16.48 -10.35 13.20
CA ARG A 75 -15.62 -9.27 12.67
C ARG A 75 -15.94 -7.91 13.29
N ILE A 76 -17.21 -7.57 13.44
CA ILE A 76 -17.66 -6.32 14.09
C ILE A 76 -17.26 -6.33 15.56
N LYS A 77 -17.47 -7.45 16.29
CA LYS A 77 -17.09 -7.61 17.70
C LYS A 77 -15.58 -7.53 17.93
N GLU A 78 -14.80 -8.13 17.03
CA GLU A 78 -13.33 -8.10 17.07
C GLU A 78 -12.78 -6.68 16.86
N GLY A 79 -13.57 -5.79 16.25
CA GLY A 79 -13.21 -4.39 16.05
C GLY A 79 -12.10 -4.19 15.02
N ARG A 80 -11.65 -2.93 14.88
CA ARG A 80 -10.64 -2.55 13.87
C ARG A 80 -9.25 -3.11 14.18
N LEU A 81 -8.92 -3.24 15.47
CA LEU A 81 -7.64 -3.74 15.98
C LEU A 81 -7.81 -5.12 16.60
N ASN A 82 -7.95 -6.14 15.75
CA ASN A 82 -8.00 -7.53 16.18
C ASN A 82 -6.66 -8.24 15.96
N LYS A 83 -6.48 -9.37 16.66
CA LYS A 83 -5.25 -10.18 16.60
C LYS A 83 -4.89 -10.60 15.17
N ASN A 84 -5.90 -10.84 14.33
CA ASN A 84 -5.70 -11.27 12.94
C ASN A 84 -5.16 -10.15 12.05
N ASN A 85 -5.69 -8.94 12.17
CA ASN A 85 -5.22 -7.76 11.45
C ASN A 85 -3.80 -7.42 11.87
N VAL A 86 -3.52 -7.41 13.19
CA VAL A 86 -2.15 -7.16 13.70
C VAL A 86 -1.17 -8.19 13.14
N LYS A 87 -1.51 -9.49 13.16
CA LYS A 87 -0.65 -10.53 12.57
C LYS A 87 -0.43 -10.35 11.07
N ARG A 88 -1.46 -9.94 10.32
CA ARG A 88 -1.34 -9.66 8.87
C ARG A 88 -0.38 -8.51 8.60
N TYR A 89 -0.53 -7.40 9.31
CA TYR A 89 0.38 -6.25 9.16
C TYR A 89 1.80 -6.58 9.64
N ALA A 90 1.94 -7.27 10.77
CA ALA A 90 3.25 -7.70 11.27
C ALA A 90 3.93 -8.67 10.28
N GLY A 91 3.17 -9.58 9.67
CA GLY A 91 3.67 -10.46 8.61
C GLY A 91 4.12 -9.68 7.38
N ALA A 92 3.30 -8.75 6.88
CA ALA A 92 3.63 -7.89 5.75
C ALA A 92 4.85 -6.99 6.02
N LEU A 93 4.94 -6.42 7.22
CA LEU A 93 6.11 -5.64 7.64
C LEU A 93 7.34 -6.54 7.73
N ARG A 94 7.25 -7.75 8.30
CA ARG A 94 8.38 -8.66 8.42
C ARG A 94 8.91 -9.11 7.06
N THR A 95 8.05 -9.33 6.07
CA THR A 95 8.48 -9.68 4.71
C THR A 95 9.05 -8.49 3.95
N ALA A 96 8.50 -7.28 4.16
CA ALA A 96 9.00 -6.07 3.51
C ALA A 96 10.23 -5.47 4.21
N ALA A 97 10.46 -5.78 5.49
CA ALA A 97 11.51 -5.17 6.31
C ALA A 97 12.92 -5.23 5.70
N PRO A 98 13.39 -6.36 5.11
CA PRO A 98 14.72 -6.42 4.51
C PRO A 98 14.93 -5.44 3.34
N LEU A 99 13.85 -5.05 2.66
CA LEU A 99 13.89 -4.08 1.57
C LEU A 99 13.63 -2.65 2.06
N LEU A 100 12.68 -2.48 2.98
CA LEU A 100 12.32 -1.16 3.52
C LEU A 100 13.43 -0.57 4.39
N LEU A 101 14.09 -1.37 5.22
CA LEU A 101 15.14 -0.89 6.12
C LEU A 101 16.29 -0.19 5.36
N PRO A 102 16.91 -0.81 4.33
CA PRO A 102 17.94 -0.13 3.55
C PRO A 102 17.45 1.13 2.84
N LEU A 103 16.20 1.17 2.37
CA LEU A 103 15.65 2.33 1.66
C LEU A 103 15.43 3.51 2.60
N ILE A 104 14.88 3.27 3.80
CA ILE A 104 14.73 4.30 4.83
C ILE A 104 16.11 4.84 5.21
N TYR A 105 17.07 3.95 5.46
CA TYR A 105 18.43 4.35 5.79
C TYR A 105 19.04 5.20 4.68
N ARG A 106 18.97 4.76 3.42
CA ARG A 106 19.45 5.54 2.26
C ARG A 106 18.75 6.90 2.18
N GLY A 107 17.44 6.96 2.35
CA GLY A 107 16.67 8.20 2.36
C GLY A 107 17.17 9.18 3.43
N ILE A 108 17.39 8.70 4.66
CA ILE A 108 17.95 9.50 5.76
C ILE A 108 19.35 9.99 5.42
N THR A 109 20.24 9.10 4.95
CA THR A 109 21.63 9.49 4.64
C THR A 109 21.72 10.49 3.48
N VAL A 110 20.88 10.38 2.46
CA VAL A 110 20.84 11.34 1.35
C VAL A 110 20.37 12.70 1.86
N ALA A 111 19.33 12.74 2.68
CA ALA A 111 18.86 13.98 3.28
C ALA A 111 19.93 14.64 4.15
N GLN A 112 20.65 13.87 4.98
CA GLN A 112 21.77 14.37 5.79
C GLN A 112 22.89 14.96 4.93
N ARG A 113 23.31 14.25 3.88
CA ARG A 113 24.35 14.74 2.96
C ARG A 113 23.96 16.05 2.29
N GLU A 114 22.70 16.21 1.90
CA GLU A 114 22.23 17.47 1.31
C GLU A 114 22.24 18.63 2.32
N VAL A 115 21.92 18.37 3.58
CA VAL A 115 22.04 19.37 4.66
C VAL A 115 23.50 19.73 4.90
N GLU A 116 24.40 18.75 4.94
CA GLU A 116 25.85 18.96 5.12
C GLU A 116 26.47 19.75 3.96
N LYS A 117 26.14 19.39 2.71
CA LYS A 117 26.56 20.16 1.53
C LYS A 117 26.09 21.61 1.61
N LYS A 118 24.83 21.85 1.98
CA LYS A 118 24.31 23.23 2.16
C LYS A 118 25.06 23.99 3.25
N ARG A 119 25.42 23.34 4.36
CA ARG A 119 26.25 23.95 5.41
C ARG A 119 27.65 24.28 4.92
N ALA A 120 28.29 23.36 4.18
CA ALA A 120 29.62 23.56 3.60
C ALA A 120 29.62 24.74 2.61
N HIS A 121 28.64 24.77 1.70
CA HIS A 121 28.45 25.88 0.76
C HIS A 121 28.26 27.22 1.45
N LYS A 122 27.45 27.29 2.52
CA LYS A 122 27.29 28.53 3.31
C LYS A 122 28.59 29.01 3.96
N ALA A 123 29.47 28.08 4.34
CA ALA A 123 30.76 28.40 4.91
C ALA A 123 31.86 28.62 3.84
N GLY A 124 31.54 28.50 2.54
CA GLY A 124 32.51 28.68 1.46
C GLY A 124 33.56 27.57 1.36
N VAL A 125 33.26 26.37 1.88
CA VAL A 125 34.16 25.20 1.87
C VAL A 125 33.51 23.99 1.20
N SER A 126 34.32 23.03 0.77
CA SER A 126 33.83 21.73 0.28
C SER A 126 33.28 20.88 1.44
N ALA A 127 32.45 19.88 1.13
CA ALA A 127 31.90 18.97 2.14
C ALA A 127 33.01 18.16 2.83
N GLU A 128 34.04 17.77 2.08
CA GLU A 128 35.21 17.06 2.57
C GLU A 128 36.05 17.93 3.51
N GLN A 129 36.23 19.21 3.18
CA GLN A 129 36.89 20.17 4.08
C GLN A 129 36.05 20.41 5.34
N LEU A 130 34.73 20.54 5.21
CA LEU A 130 33.86 20.70 6.37
C LEU A 130 33.98 19.50 7.33
N ALA A 131 34.08 18.28 6.79
CA ALA A 131 34.26 17.06 7.58
C ALA A 131 35.62 16.97 8.28
N SER A 132 36.63 17.71 7.81
CA SER A 132 37.94 17.79 8.49
C SER A 132 37.92 18.66 9.74
N PHE A 133 36.94 19.55 9.87
CA PHE A 133 36.77 20.38 11.06
C PHE A 133 35.95 19.61 12.11
N SER A 134 36.50 19.49 13.31
CA SER A 134 35.87 18.84 14.46
C SER A 134 35.89 19.76 15.68
N GLY A 135 35.08 19.41 16.69
CA GLY A 135 34.92 20.21 17.91
C GLY A 135 33.75 21.18 17.88
N HIS A 136 33.55 21.89 18.98
CA HIS A 136 32.50 22.89 19.15
C HIS A 136 32.70 24.11 18.23
N GLY A 137 33.95 24.41 17.88
CA GLY A 137 34.36 25.50 17.00
C GLY A 137 34.36 25.17 15.51
N ALA A 138 34.03 23.94 15.11
CA ALA A 138 34.08 23.48 13.72
C ALA A 138 33.34 24.41 12.72
N PRO A 139 32.16 24.96 13.03
CA PRO A 139 31.49 25.91 12.13
C PRO A 139 32.28 27.20 11.92
N LEU A 140 32.98 27.70 12.94
CA LEU A 140 33.79 28.92 12.85
C LEU A 140 35.07 28.65 12.04
N LYS A 141 35.73 27.50 12.25
CA LYS A 141 36.89 27.05 11.44
C LYS A 141 36.53 26.90 9.97
N ALA A 142 35.34 26.39 9.66
CA ALA A 142 34.86 26.29 8.29
C ALA A 142 34.73 27.67 7.63
N ARG A 143 34.24 28.67 8.36
CA ARG A 143 34.10 30.04 7.87
C ARG A 143 35.45 30.73 7.67
N THR A 144 36.39 30.61 8.61
CA THR A 144 37.75 31.17 8.47
C THR A 144 38.46 30.53 7.27
N ALA A 145 38.33 29.23 7.08
CA ALA A 145 38.85 28.52 5.91
C ALA A 145 38.19 28.97 4.59
N GLY A 146 36.88 29.20 4.58
CA GLY A 146 36.16 29.75 3.44
C GLY A 146 36.69 31.13 3.02
N ILE A 147 36.90 32.02 3.99
CA ILE A 147 37.51 33.34 3.76
C ILE A 147 38.95 33.20 3.22
N ARG A 148 39.75 32.28 3.76
CA ARG A 148 41.10 32.01 3.21
C ARG A 148 41.07 31.54 1.77
N ASN A 149 40.09 30.71 1.41
CA ASN A 149 39.96 30.23 0.03
C ASN A 149 39.56 31.36 -0.91
N SER A 150 38.63 32.24 -0.53
CA SER A 150 38.22 33.37 -1.37
C SER A 150 39.34 34.41 -1.55
N LEU A 151 40.22 34.59 -0.56
CA LEU A 151 41.35 35.53 -0.63
C LEU A 151 42.41 35.15 -1.68
N LYS A 152 42.53 33.86 -2.03
CA LYS A 152 43.54 33.39 -3.01
C LYS A 152 43.30 34.05 -4.36
N ASP A 153 42.04 34.04 -4.79
CA ASP A 153 41.63 34.52 -6.12
C ASP A 153 41.13 35.98 -6.10
N ALA A 154 40.94 36.58 -4.91
CA ALA A 154 40.49 37.96 -4.76
C ALA A 154 41.52 38.99 -5.29
N GLN A 155 41.07 40.00 -6.04
CA GLN A 155 41.93 41.09 -6.51
C GLN A 155 42.05 42.18 -5.43
N LEU A 156 42.86 41.90 -4.40
CA LEU A 156 43.07 42.78 -3.25
C LEU A 156 44.56 43.15 -3.08
N PRO A 157 44.88 44.33 -2.50
CA PRO A 157 46.26 44.71 -2.21
C PRO A 157 47.00 43.67 -1.37
N ALA A 158 48.25 43.36 -1.71
CA ALA A 158 49.03 42.32 -1.03
C ALA A 158 49.20 42.57 0.48
N GLY A 159 49.35 43.83 0.89
CA GLY A 159 49.41 44.22 2.30
C GLY A 159 48.13 43.90 3.06
N PHE A 160 46.98 44.16 2.45
CA PHE A 160 45.67 43.84 3.03
C PHE A 160 45.45 42.32 3.10
N LYS A 161 45.79 41.57 2.05
CA LYS A 161 45.73 40.10 2.09
C LYS A 161 46.57 39.51 3.23
N ARG A 162 47.73 40.10 3.52
CA ARG A 162 48.60 39.67 4.63
C ARG A 162 47.96 39.94 5.98
N ASP A 163 47.42 41.14 6.18
CA ASP A 163 46.72 41.54 7.41
C ASP A 163 45.53 40.62 7.71
N VAL A 164 44.67 40.41 6.71
CA VAL A 164 43.53 39.49 6.82
C VAL A 164 43.99 38.08 7.17
N LYS A 165 45.09 37.60 6.58
CA LYS A 165 45.63 36.26 6.86
C LYS A 165 46.14 36.14 8.30
N GLU A 166 46.74 37.18 8.84
CA GLU A 166 47.21 37.26 10.23
C GLU A 166 46.02 37.22 11.20
N ARG A 167 45.00 38.07 10.99
CA ARG A 167 43.76 38.07 11.77
C ARG A 167 43.02 36.72 11.73
N LEU A 168 43.00 36.05 10.58
CA LEU A 168 42.42 34.70 10.48
C LEU A 168 43.19 33.65 11.29
N ASN A 169 44.50 33.81 11.48
CA ASN A 169 45.29 32.92 12.34
C ASN A 169 45.02 33.19 13.83
N GLU A 170 44.85 34.46 14.21
CA GLU A 170 44.42 34.83 15.57
C GLU A 170 43.04 34.26 15.88
N LEU A 171 42.09 34.39 14.95
CA LEU A 171 40.74 33.82 15.08
C LEU A 171 40.77 32.30 15.24
N ASP A 172 41.56 31.58 14.44
CA ASP A 172 41.71 30.13 14.59
C ASP A 172 42.29 29.76 15.97
N SER A 173 43.26 30.53 16.45
CA SER A 173 43.85 30.33 17.79
C SER A 173 42.82 30.60 18.90
N ALA A 174 41.98 31.63 18.73
CA ALA A 174 40.88 31.93 19.65
C ALA A 174 39.81 30.82 19.66
N ILE A 175 39.51 30.23 18.50
CA ILE A 175 38.60 29.09 18.37
C ILE A 175 39.16 27.88 19.11
N ASP A 176 40.45 27.56 18.92
CA ASP A 176 41.11 26.44 19.59
C ASP A 176 41.13 26.62 21.12
N ASN A 177 41.41 27.84 21.59
CA ASN A 177 41.38 28.17 23.02
C ASN A 177 39.97 28.04 23.62
N ALA A 178 38.92 28.33 22.85
CA ALA A 178 37.54 28.25 23.31
C ALA A 178 37.09 26.80 23.61
N GLU A 179 37.73 25.79 23.02
CA GLU A 179 37.44 24.36 23.31
C GLU A 179 37.75 23.98 24.76
N TYR A 180 38.74 24.63 25.37
CA TYR A 180 39.15 24.37 26.76
C TYR A 180 38.35 25.18 27.80
N MET A 181 37.41 26.03 27.36
CA MET A 181 36.59 26.86 28.24
C MET A 181 35.34 26.12 28.73
N THR A 182 34.78 26.60 29.85
CA THR A 182 33.45 26.17 30.30
C THR A 182 32.38 26.48 29.23
N GLU A 183 31.27 25.76 29.21
CA GLU A 183 30.23 25.95 28.18
C GLU A 183 29.76 27.41 28.04
N GLN A 184 29.53 28.10 29.15
CA GLN A 184 29.10 29.51 29.14
C GLN A 184 30.19 30.44 28.62
N GLN A 185 31.47 30.19 28.94
CA GLN A 185 32.59 30.98 28.42
C GLN A 185 32.80 30.70 26.93
N ARG A 186 32.76 29.43 26.51
CA ARG A 186 32.87 29.02 25.12
C ARG A 186 31.79 29.63 24.24
N GLN A 187 30.52 29.62 24.68
CA GLN A 187 29.43 30.25 23.93
C GLN A 187 29.65 31.76 23.76
N ARG A 188 30.15 32.45 24.79
CA ARG A 188 30.49 33.89 24.70
C ARG A 188 31.65 34.13 23.75
N ALA A 189 32.72 33.34 23.86
CA ALA A 189 33.88 33.41 22.96
C ALA A 189 33.45 33.17 21.50
N HIS A 190 32.68 32.12 21.22
CA HIS A 190 32.17 31.82 19.88
C HIS A 190 31.30 32.95 19.30
N ARG A 191 30.50 33.65 20.13
CA ARG A 191 29.73 34.81 19.68
C ARG A 191 30.64 35.98 19.31
N SER A 192 31.66 36.28 20.12
CA SER A 192 32.65 37.32 19.83
C SER A 192 33.39 37.02 18.53
N ILE A 193 33.96 35.80 18.43
CA ILE A 193 34.69 35.32 17.26
C ILE A 193 33.81 35.37 16.00
N SER A 194 32.53 34.96 16.10
CA SER A 194 31.60 35.08 14.97
C SER A 194 31.47 36.53 14.50
N GLY A 195 31.29 37.48 15.42
CA GLY A 195 31.19 38.90 15.09
C GLY A 195 32.47 39.48 14.48
N GLU A 196 33.64 39.02 14.91
CA GLU A 196 34.93 39.40 14.31
C GLU A 196 35.07 38.83 12.88
N ILE A 197 34.66 37.57 12.65
CA ILE A 197 34.61 36.97 11.31
C ILE A 197 33.65 37.76 10.40
N ASP A 198 32.48 38.14 10.91
CA ASP A 198 31.50 38.95 10.17
C ASP A 198 32.09 40.31 9.78
N SER A 199 32.68 41.02 10.75
CA SER A 199 33.31 42.33 10.54
C SER A 199 34.47 42.26 9.54
N LEU A 200 35.32 41.23 9.64
CA LEU A 200 36.41 40.98 8.71
C LEU A 200 35.90 40.70 7.30
N ASN A 201 34.84 39.90 7.17
CA ASN A 201 34.23 39.63 5.88
C ASN A 201 33.63 40.90 5.25
N ASP A 202 32.97 41.75 6.03
CA ASP A 202 32.42 43.03 5.55
C ASP A 202 33.54 43.99 5.08
N GLU A 203 34.67 44.02 5.78
CA GLU A 203 35.84 44.79 5.37
C GLU A 203 36.43 44.29 4.04
N ILE A 204 36.52 42.96 3.85
CA ILE A 204 36.96 42.36 2.59
C ILE A 204 36.00 42.74 1.45
N GLN A 205 34.68 42.67 1.68
CA GLN A 205 33.68 43.03 0.66
C GLN A 205 33.75 44.52 0.32
N SER A 206 33.92 45.39 1.33
CA SER A 206 34.11 46.83 1.13
C SER A 206 35.32 47.13 0.23
N LYS A 207 36.43 46.39 0.41
CA LYS A 207 37.64 46.53 -0.40
C LYS A 207 37.55 45.92 -1.80
N LEU A 208 36.66 44.95 -2.00
CA LEU A 208 36.41 44.35 -3.32
C LEU A 208 35.44 45.18 -4.17
N GLY A 209 34.51 45.90 -3.51
CA GLY A 209 33.56 46.78 -4.18
C GLY A 209 34.05 48.22 -4.40
N ALA A 210 35.22 48.58 -3.84
CA ALA A 210 35.88 49.87 -4.00
C ALA A 210 36.97 49.80 -5.08
#